data_AF-A0A518RKU3-F1
#
_entry.id   AF-A0A518RKU3-F1
#
_cell.length_a   1.000
_cell.length_b   1.000
_cell.length_c   1.000
_cell.angle_alpha   90.00
_cell.angle_beta   90.00
_cell.angle_gamma   90.00
#
_symmetry.space_group_name_H-M   'P 1'
#
loop_
_entity.id
_entity.type
_entity.pdbx_description
1 polymer ?
#
loop_
_entity_poly.entity_id
_entity_poly.type
_entity_poly.pdbx_seq_one_letter_code
_entity_poly.pdbx_strand_id
1 'polypeptide(L)'
;MQRVAQTNPGEVTALATSNLSDDTIDTLLDAFEAAARKTENGHEFWTSRDLSRLLGYSDYRNFLTIVEKAKAACRTMRLDPQDHFVDVTDMIEIGKGGRREVDNIHLDRYACYLIAQNGDPRKRQIGFAQNYFAIQARRQELADQHGVDFDTLSENQKRLYLRNQVVAENKRLMSAAKASGVHSGADFGKFNNRGYQGLYGGRGKEEIQQYKGLPTKANILDHMGSTELAANLFRITQTEEKLRSRNIQGKEAACDAHYEVGVKVRQTMRDLSGIMPEDLPVADDVKRIAREERKQQRMRAIPAQKRIEEPLAGPKATDPVEIDLRADLWKYALLIMSVRPDGEISTSDMIAEMPGYVHLSEEHTAANASRKDSKFSQLVRNLKSHKTSKSNFIYQGFAQDVPGGFKITRKGLDFVREYFKN
;
A
#
# COMPACT_ATOMS: atom_id res chain seq x y z
N MET A 1 -27.13 31.25 -33.38
CA MET A 1 -27.87 30.05 -33.84
C MET A 1 -26.86 29.15 -34.53
N GLN A 2 -26.31 28.13 -33.88
CA GLN A 2 -26.86 26.79 -33.67
C GLN A 2 -25.99 25.79 -34.47
N ARG A 3 -25.04 25.15 -33.79
CA ARG A 3 -24.65 23.75 -34.01
C ARG A 3 -24.37 23.15 -32.64
N VAL A 4 -25.45 22.66 -32.05
CA VAL A 4 -25.44 21.78 -30.89
C VAL A 4 -24.87 20.46 -31.41
N ALA A 5 -23.70 20.03 -30.91
CA ALA A 5 -23.25 18.66 -31.08
C ALA A 5 -24.12 17.79 -30.16
N GLN A 6 -25.29 17.40 -30.69
CA GLN A 6 -26.13 16.37 -30.14
C GLN A 6 -25.35 15.05 -30.24
N THR A 7 -24.97 14.47 -29.11
CA THR A 7 -24.68 13.04 -29.07
C THR A 7 -25.98 12.31 -29.35
N ASN A 8 -25.99 11.56 -30.45
CA ASN A 8 -27.15 10.85 -30.99
C ASN A 8 -27.55 9.74 -30.00
N PRO A 9 -28.83 9.64 -29.56
CA PRO A 9 -29.33 8.55 -28.72
C PRO A 9 -29.02 7.14 -29.25
N GLY A 10 -28.73 7.00 -30.55
CA GLY A 10 -28.29 5.75 -31.18
C GLY A 10 -26.90 5.24 -30.72
N GLU A 11 -26.01 6.08 -30.20
CA GLU A 11 -24.72 5.61 -29.64
C GLU A 11 -24.92 4.87 -28.31
N VAL A 12 -25.98 5.21 -27.57
CA VAL A 12 -26.39 4.53 -26.32
C VAL A 12 -27.09 3.20 -26.64
N THR A 13 -27.81 3.13 -27.76
CA THR A 13 -28.45 1.89 -28.25
C THR A 13 -27.43 0.92 -28.86
N ALA A 14 -26.36 1.42 -29.50
CA ALA A 14 -25.30 0.57 -30.07
C ALA A 14 -24.43 -0.12 -29.00
N LEU A 15 -24.30 0.47 -27.80
CA LEU A 15 -23.70 -0.19 -26.63
C LEU A 15 -24.66 -1.18 -25.94
N ALA A 16 -25.98 -0.98 -26.08
CA ALA A 16 -27.02 -1.89 -25.58
C ALA A 16 -27.25 -3.11 -26.49
N THR A 17 -26.77 -3.11 -27.74
CA THR A 17 -26.88 -4.23 -28.69
C THR A 17 -25.52 -4.81 -29.10
N SER A 18 -24.52 -4.71 -28.23
CA SER A 18 -23.33 -5.57 -28.31
C SER A 18 -23.66 -6.86 -27.57
N ASN A 19 -24.51 -7.71 -28.16
CA ASN A 19 -24.71 -9.09 -27.70
C ASN A 19 -23.38 -9.84 -27.83
N LEU A 20 -22.58 -9.83 -26.77
CA LEU A 20 -21.61 -10.90 -26.51
C LEU A 20 -22.40 -11.98 -25.80
N SER A 21 -22.25 -13.23 -26.23
CA SER A 21 -22.71 -14.35 -25.42
C SER A 21 -21.85 -14.42 -24.16
N ASP A 22 -22.44 -14.83 -23.04
CA ASP A 22 -21.72 -15.10 -21.77
C ASP A 22 -20.45 -15.94 -22.02
N ASP A 23 -20.53 -16.86 -22.99
CA ASP A 23 -19.47 -17.72 -23.54
C ASP A 23 -18.18 -16.96 -23.95
N THR A 24 -18.27 -15.71 -24.42
CA THR A 24 -17.09 -14.96 -24.91
C THR A 24 -16.27 -14.32 -23.78
N ILE A 25 -16.87 -14.06 -22.61
CA ILE A 25 -16.20 -13.40 -21.49
C ILE A 25 -15.48 -14.43 -20.61
N ASP A 26 -16.13 -15.57 -20.34
CA ASP A 26 -15.48 -16.72 -19.70
C ASP A 26 -14.29 -17.21 -20.53
N THR A 27 -14.44 -17.27 -21.86
CA THR A 27 -13.34 -17.58 -22.78
C THR A 27 -12.18 -16.59 -22.66
N LEU A 28 -12.46 -15.29 -22.47
CA LEU A 28 -11.38 -14.30 -22.28
C LEU A 28 -10.69 -14.49 -20.94
N LEU A 29 -11.45 -14.68 -19.85
CA LEU A 29 -10.89 -14.91 -18.51
C LEU A 29 -9.99 -16.15 -18.49
N ASP A 30 -10.49 -17.28 -18.98
CA ASP A 30 -9.72 -18.52 -19.08
C ASP A 30 -8.49 -18.33 -19.96
N ALA A 31 -8.59 -17.56 -21.05
CA ALA A 31 -7.45 -17.28 -21.91
C ALA A 31 -6.40 -16.36 -21.25
N PHE A 32 -6.81 -15.41 -20.40
CA PHE A 32 -5.87 -14.57 -19.63
C PHE A 32 -5.16 -15.39 -18.54
N GLU A 33 -5.88 -16.21 -17.78
CA GLU A 33 -5.30 -17.09 -16.76
C GLU A 33 -4.40 -18.17 -17.39
N ALA A 34 -4.85 -18.81 -18.48
CA ALA A 34 -4.07 -19.83 -19.19
C ALA A 34 -2.81 -19.27 -19.87
N ALA A 35 -2.78 -17.97 -20.19
CA ALA A 35 -1.59 -17.31 -20.74
C ALA A 35 -0.55 -16.95 -19.68
N ALA A 36 -0.89 -17.04 -18.39
CA ALA A 36 0.05 -16.82 -17.31
C ALA A 36 1.10 -17.94 -17.28
N ARG A 37 2.36 -17.55 -17.18
CA ARG A 37 3.52 -18.45 -17.05
C ARG A 37 4.22 -18.18 -15.74
N LYS A 38 4.97 -19.15 -15.22
CA LYS A 38 5.73 -19.00 -13.97
C LYS A 38 7.23 -19.00 -14.26
N THR A 39 7.95 -18.08 -13.61
CA THR A 39 9.42 -18.12 -13.56
C THR A 39 9.89 -19.27 -12.67
N GLU A 40 11.19 -19.57 -12.70
CA GLU A 40 11.80 -20.59 -11.83
C GLU A 40 11.56 -20.32 -10.34
N ASN A 41 11.41 -19.05 -9.97
CA ASN A 41 11.14 -18.59 -8.61
C ASN A 41 9.63 -18.58 -8.27
N GLY A 42 8.76 -19.02 -9.18
CA GLY A 42 7.32 -19.12 -8.98
C GLY A 42 6.53 -17.84 -9.26
N HIS A 43 7.17 -16.76 -9.74
CA HIS A 43 6.48 -15.51 -10.08
C HIS A 43 5.76 -15.62 -11.41
N GLU A 44 4.52 -15.12 -11.47
CA GLU A 44 3.74 -15.13 -12.70
C GLU A 44 4.10 -13.99 -13.65
N PHE A 45 4.17 -14.30 -14.94
CA PHE A 45 4.38 -13.36 -16.02
C PHE A 45 3.56 -13.74 -17.25
N TRP A 46 3.27 -12.74 -18.07
CA TRP A 46 2.65 -12.89 -19.39
C TRP A 46 3.66 -12.46 -20.44
N THR A 47 3.59 -13.07 -21.62
CA THR A 47 4.37 -12.57 -22.75
C THR A 47 3.61 -11.44 -23.44
N SER A 48 4.31 -10.40 -23.89
CA SER A 48 3.70 -9.30 -24.65
C SER A 48 3.03 -9.78 -25.93
N ARG A 49 3.52 -10.86 -26.55
CA ARG A 49 2.90 -11.45 -27.73
C ARG A 49 1.56 -12.13 -27.44
N ASP A 50 1.46 -12.86 -26.33
CA ASP A 50 0.20 -13.48 -25.91
C ASP A 50 -0.77 -12.39 -25.45
N LEU A 51 -0.29 -11.43 -24.66
CA LEU A 51 -1.09 -10.31 -24.18
C LEU A 51 -1.61 -9.43 -25.32
N SER A 52 -0.81 -9.18 -26.37
CA SER A 52 -1.23 -8.46 -27.57
C SER A 52 -2.46 -9.10 -28.23
N ARG A 53 -2.48 -10.43 -28.33
CA ARG A 53 -3.59 -11.18 -28.94
C ARG A 53 -4.83 -11.13 -28.05
N LEU A 54 -4.65 -11.39 -26.75
CA LEU A 54 -5.72 -11.34 -25.76
C LEU A 54 -6.39 -9.96 -25.70
N LEU A 55 -5.61 -8.89 -25.86
CA LEU A 55 -6.11 -7.51 -25.89
C LEU A 55 -6.63 -7.07 -27.28
N GLY A 56 -6.73 -7.98 -28.24
CA GLY A 56 -7.33 -7.72 -29.55
C GLY A 56 -6.48 -6.82 -30.46
N TYR A 57 -5.15 -6.91 -30.39
CA TYR A 57 -4.25 -6.26 -31.35
C TYR A 57 -3.84 -7.26 -32.43
N SER A 58 -4.29 -7.00 -33.66
CA SER A 58 -3.93 -7.77 -34.86
C SER A 58 -2.50 -7.49 -35.34
N ASP A 59 -2.01 -6.26 -35.14
CA ASP A 59 -0.62 -5.87 -35.42
C ASP A 59 0.14 -5.60 -34.12
N TYR A 60 1.18 -6.40 -33.89
CA TYR A 60 2.03 -6.31 -32.69
C TYR A 60 2.73 -4.95 -32.55
N ARG A 61 3.03 -4.25 -33.65
CA ARG A 61 3.65 -2.90 -33.60
C ARG A 61 2.73 -1.87 -32.95
N ASN A 62 1.42 -1.99 -33.18
CA ASN A 62 0.42 -1.14 -32.53
C ASN A 62 0.35 -1.44 -31.03
N PHE A 63 0.52 -2.71 -30.64
CA PHE A 63 0.59 -3.10 -29.25
C PHE A 63 1.84 -2.54 -28.56
N LEU A 64 3.01 -2.62 -29.19
CA LEU A 64 4.25 -2.03 -28.65
C LEU A 64 4.11 -0.53 -28.37
N THR A 65 3.34 0.20 -29.18
CA THR A 65 3.05 1.61 -28.91
C THR A 65 2.32 1.81 -27.58
N ILE A 66 1.45 0.88 -27.18
CA ILE A 66 0.75 0.91 -25.89
C ILE A 66 1.69 0.50 -24.75
N VAL A 67 2.57 -0.49 -25.00
CA VAL A 67 3.62 -0.87 -24.04
C VAL A 67 4.54 0.31 -23.73
N GLU A 68 4.95 1.09 -24.72
CA GLU A 68 5.78 2.28 -24.49
C GLU A 68 5.06 3.37 -23.69
N LYS A 69 3.75 3.57 -23.92
CA LYS A 69 2.92 4.45 -23.07
C LYS A 69 2.84 3.93 -21.63
N ALA A 70 2.72 2.62 -21.45
CA ALA A 70 2.71 1.97 -20.14
C ALA A 70 4.06 2.16 -19.41
N LYS A 71 5.19 1.94 -20.10
CA LYS A 71 6.54 2.22 -19.58
C LYS A 71 6.71 3.70 -19.22
N ALA A 72 6.18 4.63 -20.03
CA ALA A 72 6.22 6.06 -19.73
C ALA A 72 5.41 6.41 -18.46
N ALA A 73 4.21 5.85 -18.31
CA ALA A 73 3.39 6.02 -17.11
C ALA A 73 4.10 5.48 -15.85
N CYS A 74 4.76 4.33 -15.97
CA CYS A 74 5.59 3.75 -14.91
C CYS A 74 6.68 4.73 -14.43
N ARG A 75 7.42 5.34 -15.37
CA ARG A 75 8.44 6.37 -15.05
C ARG A 75 7.85 7.61 -14.40
N THR A 76 6.68 8.08 -14.84
CA THR A 76 5.98 9.22 -14.21
C THR A 76 5.66 8.94 -12.74
N MET A 77 5.40 7.68 -12.39
CA MET A 77 5.15 7.23 -11.03
C MET A 77 6.44 6.96 -10.23
N ARG A 78 7.62 7.28 -10.78
CA ARG A 78 8.95 7.06 -10.20
C ARG A 78 9.28 5.58 -9.92
N LEU A 79 8.69 4.68 -10.69
CA LEU A 79 9.03 3.27 -10.71
C LEU A 79 9.98 3.00 -11.89
N ASP A 80 10.86 2.01 -11.78
CA ASP A 80 11.73 1.59 -12.88
C ASP A 80 10.94 0.63 -13.81
N PRO A 81 10.76 0.94 -15.10
CA PRO A 81 10.11 0.02 -16.03
C PRO A 81 10.82 -1.33 -16.16
N GLN A 82 12.13 -1.42 -15.90
CA GLN A 82 12.85 -2.69 -16.00
C GLN A 82 12.39 -3.72 -14.95
N ASP A 83 11.81 -3.27 -13.84
CA ASP A 83 11.27 -4.16 -12.80
C ASP A 83 9.99 -4.89 -13.26
N HIS A 84 9.31 -4.36 -14.29
CA HIS A 84 7.99 -4.82 -14.71
C HIS A 84 7.91 -5.26 -16.18
N PHE A 85 8.79 -4.72 -17.03
CA PHE A 85 8.84 -4.94 -18.48
C PHE A 85 10.23 -5.46 -18.86
N VAL A 86 10.41 -6.78 -18.81
CA VAL A 86 11.69 -7.43 -19.10
C VAL A 86 11.74 -7.82 -20.56
N ASP A 87 12.55 -7.13 -21.36
CA ASP A 87 12.74 -7.45 -22.77
C ASP A 87 13.54 -8.77 -22.89
N VAL A 88 13.04 -9.72 -23.68
CA VAL A 88 13.63 -11.06 -23.87
C VAL A 88 13.59 -11.49 -25.34
N THR A 89 14.37 -12.50 -25.70
CA THR A 89 14.33 -13.13 -27.02
C THR A 89 13.82 -14.56 -26.88
N ASP A 90 12.61 -14.81 -27.39
CA ASP A 90 11.98 -16.13 -27.32
C ASP A 90 12.17 -16.91 -28.62
N MET A 91 12.33 -18.23 -28.50
CA MET A 91 12.30 -19.14 -29.63
C MET A 91 10.87 -19.63 -29.89
N ILE A 92 10.33 -19.30 -31.06
CA ILE A 92 9.02 -19.78 -31.50
C ILE A 92 9.15 -20.83 -32.61
N GLU A 93 8.23 -21.79 -32.62
CA GLU A 93 8.13 -22.78 -33.69
C GLU A 93 7.35 -22.17 -34.88
N ILE A 94 7.93 -22.31 -36.07
CA ILE A 94 7.32 -21.92 -37.34
C ILE A 94 6.92 -23.18 -38.13
N GLY A 95 5.99 -23.02 -39.07
CA GLY A 95 5.46 -24.12 -39.87
C GLY A 95 6.56 -25.02 -40.43
N LYS A 96 6.34 -26.34 -40.36
CA LYS A 96 7.30 -27.41 -40.71
C LYS A 96 8.48 -27.58 -39.74
N GLY A 97 8.29 -27.28 -38.44
CA GLY A 97 9.26 -27.60 -37.39
C GLY A 97 10.50 -26.70 -37.36
N GLY A 98 10.51 -25.59 -38.11
CA GLY A 98 11.55 -24.58 -38.00
C GLY A 98 11.41 -23.82 -36.69
N ARG A 99 12.50 -23.25 -36.16
CA ARG A 99 12.45 -22.36 -35.00
C ARG A 99 13.04 -21.00 -35.34
N ARG A 100 12.47 -19.93 -34.81
CA ARG A 100 12.93 -18.55 -35.04
C ARG A 100 12.94 -17.76 -33.74
N GLU A 101 13.99 -16.98 -33.56
CA GLU A 101 14.10 -15.99 -32.48
C GLU A 101 13.21 -14.78 -32.76
N VAL A 102 12.44 -14.37 -31.77
CA VAL A 102 11.58 -13.20 -31.83
C VAL A 102 11.69 -12.39 -30.54
N ASP A 103 11.78 -11.07 -30.69
CA ASP A 103 11.74 -10.15 -29.54
C ASP A 103 10.40 -10.29 -28.81
N ASN A 104 10.43 -10.40 -27.50
CA ASN A 104 9.26 -10.50 -26.64
C ASN A 104 9.52 -9.70 -25.36
N ILE A 105 8.48 -9.53 -24.55
CA ILE A 105 8.59 -8.84 -23.28
C ILE A 105 7.88 -9.70 -22.25
N HIS A 106 8.57 -10.05 -21.18
CA HIS A 106 7.95 -10.62 -20.00
C HIS A 106 7.35 -9.49 -19.19
N LEU A 107 6.05 -9.59 -18.99
CA LEU A 107 5.22 -8.60 -18.34
C LEU A 107 4.75 -9.22 -17.04
N ASP A 108 5.11 -8.59 -15.92
CA ASP A 108 4.47 -8.94 -14.68
C ASP A 108 3.01 -8.43 -14.67
N ARG A 109 2.28 -8.76 -13.60
CA ARG A 109 0.87 -8.37 -13.46
C ARG A 109 0.69 -6.84 -13.49
N TYR A 110 1.66 -6.09 -12.98
CA TYR A 110 1.62 -4.64 -12.92
C TYR A 110 1.84 -4.01 -14.31
N ALA A 111 2.75 -4.54 -15.11
CA ALA A 111 2.92 -4.17 -16.51
C ALA A 111 1.67 -4.46 -17.33
N CYS A 112 1.03 -5.63 -17.13
CA CYS A 112 -0.23 -5.97 -17.79
C CYS A 112 -1.35 -4.96 -17.45
N TYR A 113 -1.43 -4.52 -16.19
CA TYR A 113 -2.32 -3.45 -15.76
C TYR A 113 -2.04 -2.11 -16.45
N LEU A 114 -0.78 -1.66 -16.44
CA LEU A 114 -0.41 -0.39 -17.06
C LEU A 114 -0.68 -0.41 -18.57
N ILE A 115 -0.45 -1.55 -19.23
CA ILE A 115 -0.78 -1.75 -20.64
C ILE A 115 -2.30 -1.66 -20.86
N ALA A 116 -3.10 -2.30 -20.01
CA ALA A 116 -4.56 -2.23 -20.09
C ALA A 116 -5.06 -0.79 -19.88
N GLN A 117 -4.52 -0.05 -18.90
CA GLN A 117 -4.86 1.35 -18.66
C GLN A 117 -4.55 2.27 -19.84
N ASN A 118 -3.43 2.03 -20.54
CA ASN A 118 -2.98 2.86 -21.65
C ASN A 118 -3.57 2.44 -23.02
N GLY A 119 -4.33 1.34 -23.07
CA GLY A 119 -4.99 0.85 -24.27
C GLY A 119 -6.25 1.63 -24.64
N ASP A 120 -6.75 1.47 -25.88
CA ASP A 120 -8.00 2.11 -26.31
C ASP A 120 -9.21 1.49 -25.59
N PRO A 121 -9.92 2.23 -24.70
CA PRO A 121 -11.04 1.69 -23.93
C PRO A 121 -12.27 1.38 -24.81
N ARG A 122 -12.27 1.76 -26.09
CA ARG A 122 -13.29 1.36 -27.07
C ARG A 122 -13.10 -0.10 -27.51
N LYS A 123 -11.91 -0.69 -27.32
CA LYS A 123 -11.70 -2.12 -27.51
C LYS A 123 -12.25 -2.89 -26.30
N ARG A 124 -13.16 -3.84 -26.55
CA ARG A 124 -13.84 -4.60 -25.51
C ARG A 124 -12.86 -5.38 -24.61
N GLN A 125 -11.82 -5.97 -25.19
CA GLN A 125 -10.77 -6.69 -24.49
C GLN A 125 -9.91 -5.80 -23.58
N ILE A 126 -9.70 -4.53 -23.97
CA ILE A 126 -9.02 -3.54 -23.12
C ILE A 126 -9.88 -3.20 -21.92
N GLY A 127 -11.17 -2.95 -22.12
CA GLY A 127 -12.11 -2.69 -21.01
C GLY A 127 -12.19 -3.86 -20.02
N PHE A 128 -12.16 -5.10 -20.50
CA PHE A 128 -12.07 -6.30 -19.67
C PHE A 128 -10.75 -6.34 -18.88
N ALA A 129 -9.61 -6.21 -19.55
CA ALA A 129 -8.30 -6.27 -18.91
C ALA A 129 -8.08 -5.14 -17.89
N GLN A 130 -8.66 -3.96 -18.11
CA GLN A 130 -8.67 -2.87 -17.13
C GLN A 130 -9.36 -3.27 -15.82
N ASN A 131 -10.43 -4.07 -15.87
CA ASN A 131 -11.11 -4.58 -14.67
C ASN A 131 -10.30 -5.71 -14.00
N TYR A 132 -9.88 -6.70 -14.79
CA TYR A 132 -9.15 -7.87 -14.32
C TYR A 132 -7.83 -7.49 -13.65
N PHE A 133 -6.99 -6.69 -14.33
CA PHE A 133 -5.69 -6.31 -13.80
C PHE A 133 -5.76 -5.20 -12.73
N ALA A 134 -6.81 -4.38 -12.64
CA ALA A 134 -6.91 -3.36 -11.58
C ALA A 134 -7.05 -3.97 -10.18
N ILE A 135 -7.81 -5.06 -10.06
CA ILE A 135 -7.96 -5.80 -8.80
C ILE A 135 -6.67 -6.57 -8.51
N GLN A 136 -6.05 -7.16 -9.53
CA GLN A 136 -4.90 -8.04 -9.38
C GLN A 136 -3.57 -7.30 -9.17
N ALA A 137 -3.33 -6.20 -9.89
CA ALA A 137 -2.11 -5.39 -9.76
C ALA A 137 -2.06 -4.65 -8.42
N ARG A 138 -3.22 -4.30 -7.83
CA ARG A 138 -3.27 -3.73 -6.49
C ARG A 138 -2.90 -4.73 -5.40
N ARG A 139 -3.13 -6.04 -5.61
CA ARG A 139 -2.66 -7.12 -4.72
C ARG A 139 -1.13 -7.19 -4.71
N GLN A 140 -0.49 -7.04 -5.87
CA GLN A 140 0.98 -7.10 -6.04
C GLN A 140 1.69 -5.84 -5.52
N GLU A 141 1.19 -4.64 -5.81
CA GLU A 141 1.77 -3.37 -5.33
C GLU A 141 1.89 -3.33 -3.79
N LEU A 142 0.97 -4.00 -3.07
CA LEU A 142 0.98 -4.09 -1.61
C LEU A 142 1.94 -5.14 -1.05
N ALA A 143 2.13 -6.24 -1.79
CA ALA A 143 3.17 -7.21 -1.48
C ALA A 143 4.55 -6.54 -1.60
N ASP A 144 4.75 -5.72 -2.64
CA ASP A 144 6.04 -5.10 -2.95
C ASP A 144 6.34 -3.85 -2.08
N GLN A 145 5.35 -2.99 -1.78
CA GLN A 145 5.58 -1.75 -1.00
C GLN A 145 5.54 -1.96 0.53
N HIS A 146 4.83 -2.96 1.02
CA HIS A 146 4.56 -3.12 2.46
C HIS A 146 4.83 -4.54 2.99
N GLY A 147 5.25 -5.48 2.14
CA GLY A 147 5.41 -6.88 2.53
C GLY A 147 4.10 -7.56 2.92
N VAL A 148 2.95 -7.01 2.49
CA VAL A 148 1.64 -7.53 2.82
C VAL A 148 1.14 -8.35 1.65
N ASP A 149 1.23 -9.67 1.78
CA ASP A 149 0.53 -10.57 0.86
C ASP A 149 -0.98 -10.42 1.08
N PHE A 150 -1.64 -9.69 0.18
CA PHE A 150 -3.08 -9.43 0.24
C PHE A 150 -3.88 -10.73 0.29
N ASP A 151 -3.37 -11.84 -0.23
CA ASP A 151 -4.06 -13.12 -0.29
C ASP A 151 -4.09 -13.81 1.08
N THR A 152 -3.09 -13.52 1.92
CA THR A 152 -3.03 -13.98 3.32
C THR A 152 -3.90 -13.15 4.27
N LEU A 153 -4.40 -12.00 3.82
CA LEU A 153 -5.27 -11.17 4.65
C LEU A 153 -6.63 -11.85 4.86
N SER A 154 -7.10 -11.80 6.11
CA SER A 154 -8.49 -12.10 6.42
C SER A 154 -9.43 -11.15 5.68
N GLU A 155 -10.67 -11.58 5.45
CA GLU A 155 -11.70 -10.76 4.80
C GLU A 155 -11.87 -9.39 5.49
N ASN A 156 -11.83 -9.35 6.81
CA ASN A 156 -11.92 -8.11 7.59
C ASN A 156 -10.75 -7.15 7.34
N GLN A 157 -9.53 -7.65 7.16
CA GLN A 157 -8.36 -6.85 6.82
C GLN A 157 -8.45 -6.33 5.39
N LYS A 158 -8.89 -7.16 4.43
CA LYS A 158 -9.16 -6.76 3.04
C LYS A 158 -10.18 -5.63 2.99
N ARG A 159 -11.28 -5.76 3.73
CA ARG A 159 -12.33 -4.74 3.86
C ARG A 159 -11.81 -3.43 4.44
N LEU A 160 -11.08 -3.47 5.55
CA LEU A 160 -10.49 -2.27 6.18
C LEU A 160 -9.58 -1.52 5.20
N TYR A 161 -8.75 -2.27 4.49
CA TYR A 161 -7.84 -1.73 3.49
C TYR A 161 -8.60 -1.06 2.34
N LEU A 162 -9.49 -1.80 1.66
CA LEU A 162 -10.24 -1.30 0.50
C LEU A 162 -11.12 -0.12 0.88
N ARG A 163 -11.69 -0.12 2.09
CA ARG A 163 -12.46 1.01 2.60
C ARG A 163 -11.63 2.29 2.70
N ASN A 164 -10.39 2.20 3.18
CA ASN A 164 -9.48 3.35 3.25
C ASN A 164 -9.11 3.85 1.85
N GLN A 165 -8.91 2.95 0.89
CA GLN A 165 -8.69 3.32 -0.52
C GLN A 165 -9.90 4.05 -1.09
N VAL A 166 -11.10 3.53 -0.87
CA VAL A 166 -12.35 4.19 -1.29
C VAL A 166 -12.44 5.60 -0.69
N VAL A 167 -12.06 5.82 0.57
CA VAL A 167 -12.01 7.18 1.15
C VAL A 167 -11.04 8.08 0.39
N ALA A 168 -9.82 7.59 0.11
CA ALA A 168 -8.78 8.36 -0.54
C ALA A 168 -9.16 8.73 -1.98
N GLU A 169 -9.57 7.74 -2.78
CA GLU A 169 -9.93 7.94 -4.18
C GLU A 169 -11.22 8.75 -4.33
N ASN A 170 -12.17 8.62 -3.41
CA ASN A 170 -13.37 9.45 -3.45
C ASN A 170 -13.04 10.94 -3.28
N LYS A 171 -11.98 11.30 -2.54
CA LYS A 171 -11.53 12.71 -2.46
C LYS A 171 -11.03 13.21 -3.82
N ARG A 172 -10.30 12.37 -4.56
CA ARG A 172 -9.82 12.70 -5.92
C ARG A 172 -10.98 12.85 -6.88
N LEU A 173 -11.94 11.93 -6.83
CA LEU A 173 -13.17 12.00 -7.60
C LEU A 173 -13.96 13.29 -7.33
N MET A 174 -14.12 13.68 -6.06
CA MET A 174 -14.81 14.93 -5.72
C MET A 174 -14.07 16.15 -6.27
N SER A 175 -12.74 16.13 -6.27
CA SER A 175 -11.92 17.19 -6.88
C SER A 175 -12.12 17.26 -8.40
N ALA A 176 -12.09 16.13 -9.09
CA ALA A 176 -12.36 16.06 -10.53
C ALA A 176 -13.79 16.51 -10.86
N ALA A 177 -14.79 16.06 -10.12
CA ALA A 177 -16.18 16.48 -10.29
C ALA A 177 -16.35 17.99 -10.07
N LYS A 178 -15.64 18.58 -9.09
CA LYS A 178 -15.61 20.02 -8.88
C LYS A 178 -15.06 20.77 -10.09
N ALA A 179 -13.95 20.28 -10.65
CA ALA A 179 -13.35 20.85 -11.85
C ALA A 179 -14.26 20.71 -13.09
N SER A 180 -15.12 19.70 -13.12
CA SER A 180 -16.15 19.48 -14.15
C SER A 180 -17.45 20.25 -13.93
N GLY A 181 -17.56 21.13 -12.93
CA GLY A 181 -18.74 21.97 -12.71
C GLY A 181 -19.75 21.49 -11.66
N VAL A 182 -19.39 20.50 -10.82
CA VAL A 182 -20.18 20.09 -9.65
C VAL A 182 -19.80 20.97 -8.45
N HIS A 183 -20.69 21.85 -8.01
CA HIS A 183 -20.31 22.90 -7.03
C HIS A 183 -21.07 22.84 -5.71
N SER A 184 -22.39 22.63 -5.74
CA SER A 184 -23.20 22.64 -4.51
C SER A 184 -23.22 21.28 -3.82
N GLY A 185 -23.52 21.26 -2.51
CA GLY A 185 -23.71 20.01 -1.77
C GLY A 185 -24.82 19.12 -2.36
N ALA A 186 -25.89 19.72 -2.89
CA ALA A 186 -26.94 19.00 -3.59
C ALA A 186 -26.45 18.38 -4.90
N ASP A 187 -25.62 19.10 -5.67
CA ASP A 187 -25.03 18.57 -6.92
C ASP A 187 -24.07 17.41 -6.61
N PHE A 188 -23.27 17.50 -5.55
CA PHE A 188 -22.42 16.39 -5.10
C PHE A 188 -23.24 15.20 -4.61
N GLY A 189 -24.36 15.44 -3.91
CA GLY A 189 -25.31 14.41 -3.53
C GLY A 189 -25.84 13.66 -4.75
N LYS A 190 -26.35 14.39 -5.75
CA LYS A 190 -26.83 13.84 -7.02
C LYS A 190 -25.73 13.09 -7.76
N PHE A 191 -24.54 13.67 -7.91
CA PHE A 191 -23.40 13.06 -8.59
C PHE A 191 -22.99 11.72 -7.98
N ASN A 192 -22.88 11.66 -6.64
CA ASN A 192 -22.58 10.40 -5.96
C ASN A 192 -23.71 9.39 -6.12
N ASN A 193 -24.97 9.83 -6.04
CA ASN A 193 -26.12 8.95 -6.22
C ASN A 193 -26.16 8.36 -7.63
N ARG A 194 -25.79 9.10 -8.66
CA ARG A 194 -25.70 8.59 -10.04
C ARG A 194 -24.67 7.48 -10.19
N GLY A 195 -23.54 7.58 -9.52
CA GLY A 195 -22.57 6.48 -9.44
C GLY A 195 -23.14 5.23 -8.78
N TYR A 196 -23.93 5.39 -7.72
CA TYR A 196 -24.65 4.27 -7.11
C TYR A 196 -25.70 3.68 -8.05
N GLN A 197 -26.54 4.51 -8.66
CA GLN A 197 -27.56 4.07 -9.60
C GLN A 197 -26.98 3.28 -10.78
N GLY A 198 -25.81 3.66 -11.30
CA GLY A 198 -25.15 2.90 -12.34
C GLY A 198 -24.75 1.49 -11.86
N LEU A 199 -24.11 1.41 -10.69
CA LEU A 199 -23.60 0.14 -10.15
C LEU A 199 -24.72 -0.79 -9.64
N TYR A 200 -25.73 -0.25 -8.98
CA TYR A 200 -26.76 -1.01 -8.25
C TYR A 200 -28.11 -1.10 -8.98
N GLY A 201 -28.08 -1.03 -10.31
CA GLY A 201 -29.27 -1.31 -11.13
C GLY A 201 -30.37 -0.26 -10.97
N GLY A 202 -30.01 1.02 -10.87
CA GLY A 202 -30.92 2.13 -10.67
C GLY A 202 -31.16 2.52 -9.21
N ARG A 203 -30.65 1.76 -8.24
CA ARG A 203 -30.78 2.09 -6.81
C ARG A 203 -29.78 3.17 -6.39
N GLY A 204 -30.29 4.23 -5.76
CA GLY A 204 -29.48 5.21 -5.05
C GLY A 204 -29.06 4.69 -3.67
N LYS A 205 -28.37 5.55 -2.92
CA LYS A 205 -27.87 5.22 -1.58
C LYS A 205 -29.00 4.74 -0.66
N GLU A 206 -30.12 5.47 -0.64
CA GLU A 206 -31.26 5.17 0.23
C GLU A 206 -31.89 3.82 -0.13
N GLU A 207 -32.07 3.52 -1.42
CA GLU A 207 -32.62 2.24 -1.86
C GLU A 207 -31.65 1.08 -1.60
N ILE A 208 -30.34 1.30 -1.69
CA ILE A 208 -29.33 0.30 -1.31
C ILE A 208 -29.42 0.00 0.19
N GLN A 209 -29.56 1.03 1.03
CA GLN A 209 -29.73 0.84 2.48
C GLN A 209 -30.96 -0.01 2.77
N GLN A 210 -32.09 0.29 2.13
CA GLN A 210 -33.33 -0.47 2.30
C GLN A 210 -33.19 -1.91 1.83
N TYR A 211 -32.64 -2.11 0.63
CA TYR A 211 -32.46 -3.45 0.04
C TYR A 211 -31.57 -4.34 0.92
N LYS A 212 -30.50 -3.77 1.48
CA LYS A 212 -29.55 -4.47 2.37
C LYS A 212 -29.98 -4.49 3.84
N GLY A 213 -31.17 -3.99 4.18
CA GLY A 213 -31.67 -3.96 5.56
C GLY A 213 -30.81 -3.13 6.53
N LEU A 214 -30.11 -2.10 6.02
CA LEU A 214 -29.21 -1.26 6.81
C LEU A 214 -29.98 -0.12 7.52
N PRO A 215 -29.55 0.30 8.73
CA PRO A 215 -30.10 1.49 9.37
C PRO A 215 -29.96 2.73 8.48
N THR A 216 -30.94 3.64 8.51
CA THR A 216 -30.97 4.85 7.66
C THR A 216 -29.74 5.76 7.83
N LYS A 217 -29.14 5.76 9.02
CA LYS A 217 -27.92 6.53 9.33
C LYS A 217 -26.61 5.78 9.04
N ALA A 218 -26.68 4.49 8.67
CA ALA A 218 -25.50 3.69 8.40
C ALA A 218 -24.83 4.13 7.10
N ASN A 219 -23.49 4.16 7.07
CA ASN A 219 -22.77 4.37 5.82
C ASN A 219 -22.69 3.02 5.09
N ILE A 220 -23.30 2.93 3.91
CA ILE A 220 -23.34 1.68 3.14
C ILE A 220 -21.96 1.07 2.92
N LEU A 221 -20.93 1.89 2.66
CA LEU A 221 -19.57 1.43 2.41
C LEU A 221 -18.94 0.75 3.64
N ASP A 222 -19.39 1.08 4.85
CA ASP A 222 -18.85 0.49 6.08
C ASP A 222 -19.38 -0.96 6.29
N HIS A 223 -20.44 -1.35 5.56
CA HIS A 223 -21.11 -2.66 5.65
C HIS A 223 -20.88 -3.55 4.43
N MET A 224 -19.98 -3.16 3.53
CA MET A 224 -19.66 -3.90 2.31
C MET A 224 -18.54 -4.92 2.54
N GLY A 225 -18.63 -6.08 1.90
CA GLY A 225 -17.53 -7.04 1.76
C GLY A 225 -16.41 -6.52 0.84
N SER A 226 -15.30 -7.24 0.77
CA SER A 226 -14.13 -6.86 -0.02
C SER A 226 -14.46 -6.76 -1.52
N THR A 227 -15.22 -7.71 -2.07
CA THR A 227 -15.68 -7.69 -3.47
C THR A 227 -16.50 -6.44 -3.80
N GLU A 228 -17.47 -6.10 -2.95
CA GLU A 228 -18.33 -4.93 -3.16
C GLU A 228 -17.54 -3.62 -3.01
N LEU A 229 -16.62 -3.55 -2.05
CA LEU A 229 -15.70 -2.40 -1.90
C LEU A 229 -14.78 -2.23 -3.11
N ALA A 230 -14.25 -3.31 -3.66
CA ALA A 230 -13.40 -3.27 -4.86
C ALA A 230 -14.18 -2.74 -6.08
N ALA A 231 -15.43 -3.18 -6.27
CA ALA A 231 -16.29 -2.66 -7.33
C ALA A 231 -16.56 -1.16 -7.18
N ASN A 232 -16.86 -0.69 -5.96
CA ASN A 232 -17.06 0.74 -5.72
C ASN A 232 -15.77 1.53 -5.92
N LEU A 233 -14.61 1.00 -5.48
CA LEU A 233 -13.31 1.62 -5.70
C LEU A 233 -13.03 1.79 -7.20
N PHE A 234 -13.26 0.74 -8.00
CA PHE A 234 -13.06 0.79 -9.43
C PHE A 234 -14.00 1.79 -10.11
N ARG A 235 -15.29 1.81 -9.76
CA ARG A 235 -16.21 2.85 -10.25
C ARG A 235 -15.68 4.26 -9.97
N ILE A 236 -15.19 4.49 -8.75
CA ILE A 236 -14.70 5.80 -8.31
C ILE A 236 -13.49 6.23 -9.14
N THR A 237 -12.47 5.38 -9.24
CA THR A 237 -11.22 5.71 -9.94
C THR A 237 -11.45 5.89 -11.44
N GLN A 238 -12.25 5.03 -12.07
CA GLN A 238 -12.55 5.15 -13.51
C GLN A 238 -13.41 6.38 -13.83
N THR A 239 -14.32 6.77 -12.94
CA THR A 239 -15.06 8.02 -13.13
C THR A 239 -14.13 9.22 -13.03
N GLU A 240 -13.22 9.22 -12.05
CA GLU A 240 -12.25 10.29 -11.85
C GLU A 240 -11.38 10.50 -13.10
N GLU A 241 -10.80 9.41 -13.61
CA GLU A 241 -9.99 9.41 -14.83
C GLU A 241 -10.82 9.85 -16.04
N LYS A 242 -12.06 9.36 -16.18
CA LYS A 242 -12.94 9.73 -17.28
C LYS A 242 -13.29 11.21 -17.28
N LEU A 243 -13.55 11.81 -16.11
CA LEU A 243 -13.82 13.24 -16.00
C LEU A 243 -12.62 14.07 -16.48
N ARG A 244 -11.40 13.69 -16.09
CA ARG A 244 -10.17 14.38 -16.46
C ARG A 244 -9.78 14.18 -17.93
N SER A 245 -9.61 12.93 -18.34
CA SER A 245 -9.09 12.56 -19.67
C SER A 245 -9.99 13.03 -20.81
N ARG A 246 -11.31 13.05 -20.59
CA ARG A 246 -12.30 13.50 -21.59
C ARG A 246 -12.67 14.98 -21.43
N ASN A 247 -12.05 15.69 -20.49
CA ASN A 247 -12.35 17.09 -20.15
C ASN A 247 -13.87 17.34 -20.03
N ILE A 248 -14.55 16.52 -19.25
CA ILE A 248 -16.00 16.60 -19.10
C ILE A 248 -16.37 17.89 -18.35
N GLN A 249 -17.31 18.64 -18.90
CA GLN A 249 -17.76 19.92 -18.35
C GLN A 249 -19.29 19.92 -18.17
N GLY A 250 -19.73 20.48 -17.05
CA GLY A 250 -21.14 20.55 -16.67
C GLY A 250 -21.54 19.43 -15.71
N LYS A 251 -22.32 19.79 -14.69
CA LYS A 251 -22.75 18.88 -13.63
C LYS A 251 -23.55 17.66 -14.11
N GLU A 252 -24.39 17.83 -15.13
CA GLU A 252 -25.19 16.73 -15.69
C GLU A 252 -24.29 15.75 -16.47
N ALA A 253 -23.38 16.26 -17.30
CA ALA A 253 -22.41 15.42 -18.00
C ALA A 253 -21.49 14.65 -17.03
N ALA A 254 -21.09 15.28 -15.91
CA ALA A 254 -20.34 14.59 -14.86
C ALA A 254 -21.18 13.48 -14.19
N CYS A 255 -22.45 13.75 -13.91
CA CYS A 255 -23.39 12.76 -13.38
C CYS A 255 -23.57 11.57 -14.32
N ASP A 256 -23.73 11.82 -15.62
CA ASP A 256 -23.89 10.77 -16.62
C ASP A 256 -22.61 9.96 -16.80
N ALA A 257 -21.44 10.62 -16.76
CA ALA A 257 -20.16 9.92 -16.77
C ALA A 257 -20.03 8.93 -15.60
N HIS A 258 -20.43 9.33 -14.38
CA HIS A 258 -20.39 8.49 -13.19
C HIS A 258 -21.39 7.33 -13.27
N TYR A 259 -22.59 7.60 -13.79
CA TYR A 259 -23.61 6.58 -14.03
C TYR A 259 -23.13 5.54 -15.04
N GLU A 260 -22.63 5.97 -16.20
CA GLU A 260 -22.13 5.09 -17.27
C GLU A 260 -20.99 4.21 -16.80
N VAL A 261 -20.06 4.75 -16.00
CA VAL A 261 -18.99 3.94 -15.41
C VAL A 261 -19.60 2.90 -14.47
N GLY A 262 -20.54 3.28 -13.59
CA GLY A 262 -21.22 2.34 -12.71
C GLY A 262 -21.91 1.19 -13.46
N VAL A 263 -22.61 1.49 -14.56
CA VAL A 263 -23.27 0.47 -15.41
C VAL A 263 -22.24 -0.53 -15.97
N LYS A 264 -21.07 -0.05 -16.41
CA LYS A 264 -20.01 -0.92 -16.91
C LYS A 264 -19.48 -1.85 -15.81
N VAL A 265 -19.22 -1.31 -14.61
CA VAL A 265 -18.76 -2.13 -13.48
C VAL A 265 -19.81 -3.19 -13.11
N ARG A 266 -21.09 -2.81 -13.10
CA ARG A 266 -22.20 -3.73 -12.86
C ARG A 266 -22.23 -4.86 -13.89
N GLN A 267 -22.12 -4.50 -15.17
CA GLN A 267 -22.12 -5.49 -16.26
C GLN A 267 -20.96 -6.47 -16.07
N THR A 268 -19.76 -5.97 -15.77
CA THR A 268 -18.62 -6.83 -15.46
C THR A 268 -18.91 -7.81 -14.31
N MET A 269 -19.55 -7.35 -13.23
CA MET A 269 -19.88 -8.25 -12.12
C MET A 269 -20.92 -9.31 -12.49
N ARG A 270 -21.91 -8.95 -13.31
CA ARG A 270 -22.86 -9.90 -13.91
C ARG A 270 -22.13 -10.95 -14.72
N ASP A 271 -21.24 -10.53 -15.61
CA ASP A 271 -20.59 -11.41 -16.55
C ASP A 271 -19.58 -12.33 -15.86
N LEU A 272 -18.84 -11.84 -14.85
CA LEU A 272 -17.79 -12.61 -14.17
C LEU A 272 -18.31 -13.55 -13.07
N SER A 273 -19.32 -13.12 -12.31
CA SER A 273 -19.74 -13.84 -11.09
C SER A 273 -21.19 -14.26 -11.10
N GLY A 274 -22.01 -13.69 -11.99
CA GLY A 274 -23.46 -13.78 -11.93
C GLY A 274 -24.10 -13.04 -10.74
N ILE A 275 -23.33 -12.59 -9.75
CA ILE A 275 -23.82 -11.95 -8.53
C ILE A 275 -23.82 -10.44 -8.69
N MET A 276 -24.99 -9.80 -8.51
CA MET A 276 -25.08 -8.34 -8.58
C MET A 276 -24.52 -7.69 -7.30
N PRO A 277 -24.02 -6.43 -7.37
CA PRO A 277 -23.52 -5.71 -6.20
C PRO A 277 -24.51 -5.64 -5.02
N GLU A 278 -25.80 -5.42 -5.31
CA GLU A 278 -26.84 -5.35 -4.29
C GLU A 278 -27.06 -6.67 -3.56
N ASP A 279 -26.77 -7.80 -4.22
CA ASP A 279 -26.99 -9.16 -3.70
C ASP A 279 -25.77 -9.71 -2.94
N LEU A 280 -24.65 -8.98 -2.94
CA LEU A 280 -23.48 -9.35 -2.13
C LEU A 280 -23.81 -9.26 -0.63
N PRO A 281 -23.25 -10.20 0.19
CA PRO A 281 -23.54 -10.27 1.62
C PRO A 281 -23.24 -8.97 2.36
N VAL A 282 -24.14 -8.62 3.28
CA VAL A 282 -23.93 -7.51 4.22
C VAL A 282 -22.97 -7.95 5.30
N ALA A 283 -21.94 -7.15 5.52
CA ALA A 283 -20.93 -7.42 6.52
C ALA A 283 -21.03 -6.44 7.71
N ASP A 284 -20.43 -6.83 8.83
CA ASP A 284 -20.36 -5.99 10.02
C ASP A 284 -19.65 -4.67 9.76
N ASP A 285 -20.02 -3.62 10.51
CA ASP A 285 -19.41 -2.29 10.40
C ASP A 285 -17.88 -2.37 10.50
N VAL A 286 -17.20 -1.99 9.42
CA VAL A 286 -15.74 -1.98 9.32
C VAL A 286 -15.08 -1.09 10.37
N LYS A 287 -15.78 -0.10 10.94
CA LYS A 287 -15.27 0.70 12.07
C LYS A 287 -15.19 -0.12 13.34
N ARG A 288 -16.10 -1.07 13.56
CA ARG A 288 -16.03 -2.02 14.68
C ARG A 288 -14.78 -2.87 14.53
N ILE A 289 -14.57 -3.43 13.34
CA ILE A 289 -13.37 -4.19 12.97
C ILE A 289 -12.11 -3.35 13.17
N ALA A 290 -12.08 -2.09 12.69
CA ALA A 290 -10.93 -1.22 12.87
C ALA A 290 -10.59 -0.97 14.35
N ARG A 291 -11.61 -0.86 15.22
CA ARG A 291 -11.41 -0.74 16.67
C ARG A 291 -10.90 -2.04 17.29
N GLU A 292 -11.43 -3.18 16.85
CA GLU A 292 -11.01 -4.50 17.30
C GLU A 292 -9.58 -4.81 16.85
N GLU A 293 -9.23 -4.54 15.59
CA GLU A 293 -7.88 -4.63 15.05
C GLU A 293 -6.94 -3.68 15.77
N ARG A 294 -7.31 -2.42 16.04
CA ARG A 294 -6.49 -1.52 16.86
C ARG A 294 -6.33 -2.02 18.29
N LYS A 295 -7.37 -2.61 18.88
CA LYS A 295 -7.29 -3.22 20.21
C LYS A 295 -6.39 -4.46 20.19
N GLN A 296 -6.51 -5.32 19.19
CA GLN A 296 -5.68 -6.50 19.00
C GLN A 296 -4.24 -6.11 18.69
N GLN A 297 -3.99 -5.12 17.84
CA GLN A 297 -2.67 -4.55 17.60
C GLN A 297 -2.12 -3.89 18.86
N ARG A 298 -2.94 -3.28 19.72
CA ARG A 298 -2.51 -2.77 21.03
C ARG A 298 -2.27 -3.87 22.07
N MET A 299 -2.86 -5.05 21.90
CA MET A 299 -2.64 -6.24 22.74
C MET A 299 -1.47 -7.10 22.22
N ARG A 300 -1.21 -7.09 20.90
CA ARG A 300 -0.14 -7.81 20.19
C ARG A 300 1.14 -7.01 20.11
N ALA A 301 1.06 -5.70 19.91
CA ALA A 301 2.09 -4.79 20.37
C ALA A 301 2.17 -5.09 21.85
N ILE A 302 3.29 -5.67 22.29
CA ILE A 302 3.60 -5.90 23.69
C ILE A 302 3.08 -4.64 24.41
N PRO A 303 2.03 -4.73 25.25
CA PRO A 303 1.66 -3.57 26.05
C PRO A 303 2.96 -3.23 26.74
N ALA A 304 3.51 -2.02 26.47
CA ALA A 304 4.81 -1.58 27.00
C ALA A 304 4.86 -2.18 28.38
N GLN A 305 5.70 -3.21 28.56
CA GLN A 305 5.61 -4.10 29.72
C GLN A 305 5.40 -3.12 30.85
N LYS A 306 4.25 -3.18 31.55
CA LYS A 306 4.16 -2.54 32.85
C LYS A 306 5.39 -3.11 33.49
N ARG A 307 6.42 -2.28 33.56
CA ARG A 307 7.76 -2.71 33.90
C ARG A 307 7.48 -3.42 35.19
N ILE A 308 7.72 -4.73 35.21
CA ILE A 308 7.82 -5.38 36.50
C ILE A 308 8.93 -4.56 37.12
N GLU A 309 8.54 -3.73 38.09
CA GLU A 309 9.42 -2.97 38.96
C GLU A 309 10.11 -4.01 39.83
N GLU A 310 10.89 -4.87 39.18
CA GLU A 310 12.06 -5.46 39.78
C GLU A 310 13.20 -4.71 39.12
N PRO A 311 13.80 -3.74 39.82
CA PRO A 311 15.07 -3.20 39.42
C PRO A 311 15.99 -4.40 39.19
N LEU A 312 16.62 -4.48 38.01
CA LEU A 312 17.74 -5.39 37.80
C LEU A 312 18.68 -5.23 38.99
N ALA A 313 19.11 -6.35 39.58
CA ALA A 313 19.99 -6.40 40.75
C ALA A 313 21.44 -5.95 40.44
N GLY A 314 21.60 -4.95 39.56
CA GLY A 314 22.87 -4.25 39.39
C GLY A 314 23.21 -3.41 40.62
N PRO A 315 24.45 -2.90 40.70
CA PRO A 315 24.85 -2.05 41.81
C PRO A 315 23.88 -0.89 41.98
N LYS A 316 23.31 -0.78 43.19
CA LYS A 316 22.45 0.34 43.54
C LYS A 316 23.32 1.58 43.61
N ALA A 317 22.75 2.74 43.28
CA ALA A 317 23.46 4.03 43.31
C ALA A 317 24.13 4.37 44.67
N THR A 318 23.81 3.60 45.71
CA THR A 318 24.33 3.71 47.08
C THR A 318 25.62 2.91 47.34
N ASP A 319 26.10 2.10 46.38
CA ASP A 319 27.32 1.28 46.54
C ASP A 319 28.09 1.16 45.20
N PRO A 320 28.90 2.17 44.82
CA PRO A 320 29.60 2.22 43.54
C PRO A 320 30.68 1.13 43.42
N VAL A 321 30.76 0.48 42.25
CA VAL A 321 31.70 -0.64 42.02
C VAL A 321 32.98 -0.15 41.35
N GLU A 322 34.11 -0.73 41.73
CA GLU A 322 35.39 -0.50 41.05
C GLU A 322 35.45 -1.26 39.72
N ILE A 323 35.73 -0.55 38.63
CA ILE A 323 35.74 -1.10 37.26
C ILE A 323 36.89 -0.55 36.43
N ASP A 324 37.26 -1.25 35.36
CA ASP A 324 38.10 -0.66 34.32
C ASP A 324 37.26 0.32 33.48
N LEU A 325 37.43 1.63 33.73
CA LEU A 325 36.68 2.69 33.05
C LEU A 325 36.92 2.74 31.52
N ARG A 326 37.97 2.10 31.00
CA ARG A 326 38.19 2.01 29.54
C ARG A 326 37.48 0.82 28.93
N ALA A 327 37.50 -0.32 29.62
CA ALA A 327 36.92 -1.56 29.10
C ALA A 327 35.42 -1.70 29.39
N ASP A 328 34.96 -1.20 30.54
CA ASP A 328 33.67 -1.58 31.12
C ASP A 328 32.66 -0.44 31.23
N LEU A 329 33.07 0.82 31.09
CA LEU A 329 32.20 1.99 31.26
C LEU A 329 30.94 1.97 30.38
N TRP A 330 31.04 1.40 29.17
CA TRP A 330 29.89 1.26 28.26
C TRP A 330 28.82 0.31 28.79
N LYS A 331 29.19 -0.70 29.60
CA LYS A 331 28.25 -1.66 30.21
C LYS A 331 27.38 -0.96 31.25
N TYR A 332 27.98 -0.05 32.02
CA TYR A 332 27.29 0.76 33.02
C TYR A 332 26.45 1.87 32.38
N ALA A 333 26.89 2.40 31.23
CA ALA A 333 26.04 3.26 30.41
C ALA A 333 24.76 2.54 29.95
N LEU A 334 24.86 1.26 29.55
CA LEU A 334 23.70 0.42 29.23
C LEU A 334 22.82 0.16 30.46
N LEU A 335 23.41 -0.12 31.63
CA LEU A 335 22.66 -0.30 32.87
C LEU A 335 21.82 0.94 33.20
N ILE A 336 22.42 2.14 33.15
CA ILE A 336 21.73 3.41 33.43
C ILE A 336 20.61 3.66 32.42
N MET A 337 20.85 3.44 31.13
CA MET A 337 19.78 3.55 30.12
C MET A 337 18.66 2.52 30.37
N SER A 338 19.01 1.30 30.79
CA SER A 338 18.05 0.21 30.98
C SER A 338 17.01 0.46 32.07
N VAL A 339 17.32 1.34 33.03
CA VAL A 339 16.44 1.72 34.14
C VAL A 339 15.62 3.00 33.86
N ARG A 340 15.74 3.58 32.67
CA ARG A 340 14.90 4.73 32.24
C ARG A 340 13.62 4.30 31.51
N PRO A 341 12.52 5.08 31.57
CA PRO A 341 11.25 4.71 30.94
C PRO A 341 11.30 4.60 29.41
N ASP A 342 12.09 5.44 28.74
CA ASP A 342 12.24 5.50 27.28
C ASP A 342 13.59 4.94 26.80
N GLY A 343 14.44 4.50 27.73
CA GLY A 343 15.78 4.00 27.45
C GLY A 343 16.77 5.08 26.98
N GLU A 344 16.43 6.37 27.12
CA GLU A 344 17.18 7.49 26.57
C GLU A 344 17.81 8.36 27.67
N ILE A 345 19.02 8.85 27.41
CA ILE A 345 19.76 9.70 28.36
C ILE A 345 20.64 10.70 27.62
N SER A 346 20.64 11.95 28.07
CA SER A 346 21.56 12.96 27.54
C SER A 346 23.00 12.66 27.96
N THR A 347 23.98 13.11 27.19
CA THR A 347 25.40 12.91 27.55
C THR A 347 25.72 13.61 28.88
N SER A 348 25.08 14.75 29.16
CA SER A 348 25.24 15.49 30.42
C SER A 348 24.68 14.72 31.61
N ASP A 349 23.48 14.15 31.47
CA ASP A 349 22.86 13.36 32.55
C ASP A 349 23.64 12.07 32.80
N MET A 350 24.20 11.46 31.75
CA MET A 350 25.08 10.30 31.89
C MET A 350 26.32 10.63 32.72
N ILE A 351 26.94 11.80 32.50
CA ILE A 351 28.09 12.25 33.29
C ILE A 351 27.70 12.47 34.76
N ALA A 352 26.48 12.97 35.01
CA ALA A 352 26.01 13.26 36.36
C ALA A 352 25.60 12.00 37.15
N GLU A 353 25.01 11.00 36.49
CA GLU A 353 24.45 9.81 37.15
C GLU A 353 25.46 8.67 37.30
N MET A 354 26.39 8.53 36.35
CA MET A 354 27.36 7.43 36.34
C MET A 354 28.22 7.31 37.62
N PRO A 355 28.65 8.39 38.31
CA PRO A 355 29.36 8.29 39.59
C PRO A 355 28.58 7.57 40.71
N GLY A 356 27.26 7.45 40.60
CA GLY A 356 26.47 6.64 41.53
C GLY A 356 26.68 5.13 41.35
N TYR A 357 27.11 4.69 40.17
CA TYR A 357 27.23 3.28 39.81
C TYR A 357 28.67 2.77 39.77
N VAL A 358 29.64 3.66 39.54
CA VAL A 358 31.05 3.31 39.38
C VAL A 358 31.92 4.18 40.28
N HIS A 359 32.90 3.58 40.95
CA HIS A 359 33.85 4.30 41.77
C HIS A 359 34.81 5.13 40.90
N LEU A 360 35.01 6.40 41.26
CA LEU A 360 35.92 7.32 40.57
C LEU A 360 37.03 7.75 41.52
N SER A 361 38.28 7.42 41.20
CA SER A 361 39.44 7.94 41.93
C SER A 361 39.59 9.47 41.79
N GLU A 362 40.36 10.09 42.69
CA GLU A 362 40.68 11.53 42.66
C GLU A 362 41.30 11.99 41.33
N GLU A 363 42.01 11.11 40.63
CA GLU A 363 42.54 11.42 39.30
C GLU A 363 41.44 11.62 38.26
N HIS A 364 40.36 10.84 38.32
CA HIS A 364 39.25 10.91 37.37
C HIS A 364 38.38 12.16 37.57
N THR A 365 38.29 12.64 38.81
CA THR A 365 37.56 13.85 39.19
C THR A 365 38.38 15.12 39.02
N ALA A 366 39.70 15.03 38.88
CA ALA A 366 40.58 16.16 38.63
C ALA A 366 40.19 16.95 37.37
N ALA A 367 40.30 18.28 37.47
CA ALA A 367 40.05 19.20 36.37
C ALA A 367 41.03 18.94 35.22
N ASN A 368 40.52 18.86 33.99
CA ASN A 368 41.36 18.76 32.81
C ASN A 368 41.94 20.15 32.50
N ALA A 369 43.28 20.29 32.53
CA ALA A 369 43.96 21.57 32.30
C ALA A 369 43.62 22.23 30.94
N SER A 370 43.04 21.48 29.99
CA SER A 370 42.69 21.98 28.65
C SER A 370 41.20 22.33 28.43
N ARG A 371 40.30 22.03 29.37
CA ARG A 371 38.84 22.24 29.24
C ARG A 371 38.18 22.52 30.59
N LYS A 372 37.06 23.26 30.64
CA LYS A 372 36.22 23.40 31.86
C LYS A 372 35.44 22.10 32.17
N ASP A 373 36.11 20.95 32.16
CA ASP A 373 35.53 19.61 32.24
C ASP A 373 36.50 18.65 32.97
N SER A 374 36.00 17.60 33.63
CA SER A 374 36.83 16.59 34.32
C SER A 374 37.37 15.51 33.37
N LYS A 375 38.44 14.79 33.74
CA LYS A 375 38.92 13.63 32.96
C LYS A 375 37.82 12.59 32.73
N PHE A 376 36.99 12.32 33.74
CA PHE A 376 35.84 11.43 33.65
C PHE A 376 34.80 11.84 32.60
N SER A 377 34.44 13.14 32.57
CA SER A 377 33.47 13.65 31.61
C SER A 377 33.92 13.45 30.15
N GLN A 378 35.23 13.42 29.90
CA GLN A 378 35.79 13.10 28.59
C GLN A 378 35.66 11.61 28.25
N LEU A 379 35.81 10.70 29.23
CA LEU A 379 35.62 9.26 29.03
C LEU A 379 34.17 8.94 28.62
N VAL A 380 33.18 9.55 29.29
CA VAL A 380 31.77 9.37 28.93
C VAL A 380 31.46 9.92 27.53
N ARG A 381 31.98 11.11 27.18
CA ARG A 381 31.83 11.65 25.82
C ARG A 381 32.49 10.77 24.76
N ASN A 382 33.62 10.13 25.10
CA ASN A 382 34.33 9.23 24.21
C ASN A 382 33.58 7.93 23.90
N LEU A 383 32.52 7.59 24.65
CA LEU A 383 31.66 6.45 24.31
C LEU A 383 31.03 6.58 22.91
N LYS A 384 30.78 7.82 22.45
CA LYS A 384 30.32 8.10 21.07
C LYS A 384 31.45 8.19 20.06
N SER A 385 32.69 8.39 20.52
CA SER A 385 33.85 8.48 19.65
C SER A 385 34.09 7.13 18.97
N HIS A 386 34.52 7.18 17.71
CA HIS A 386 34.77 5.97 16.92
C HIS A 386 33.58 5.00 16.85
N LYS A 387 32.33 5.50 16.82
CA LYS A 387 31.10 4.69 16.66
C LYS A 387 31.03 3.84 15.39
N THR A 388 31.98 4.03 14.46
CA THR A 388 32.17 3.20 13.26
C THR A 388 33.14 2.04 13.48
N SER A 389 33.82 1.97 14.63
CA SER A 389 34.71 0.87 15.00
C SER A 389 33.93 -0.37 15.41
N LYS A 390 34.36 -1.54 14.95
CA LYS A 390 33.76 -2.84 15.29
C LYS A 390 33.75 -3.14 16.80
N SER A 391 34.65 -2.52 17.56
CA SER A 391 34.72 -2.64 19.02
C SER A 391 33.76 -1.74 19.79
N ASN A 392 33.12 -0.76 19.13
CA ASN A 392 32.22 0.18 19.82
C ASN A 392 30.83 -0.44 20.03
N PHE A 393 30.28 -0.31 21.25
CA PHE A 393 28.98 -0.87 21.63
C PHE A 393 27.80 -0.33 20.80
N ILE A 394 27.89 0.88 20.25
CA ILE A 394 26.92 1.44 19.29
C ILE A 394 27.01 0.70 17.96
N TYR A 395 28.23 0.47 17.43
CA TYR A 395 28.42 -0.31 16.21
C TYR A 395 27.92 -1.75 16.37
N GLN A 396 28.17 -2.35 17.54
CA GLN A 396 27.70 -3.70 17.88
C GLN A 396 26.17 -3.75 18.08
N GLY A 397 25.49 -2.61 18.05
CA GLY A 397 24.04 -2.50 18.10
C GLY A 397 23.44 -2.55 19.50
N PHE A 398 24.23 -2.38 20.57
CA PHE A 398 23.73 -2.33 21.94
C PHE A 398 23.05 -1.00 22.30
N ALA A 399 23.47 0.09 21.65
CA ALA A 399 22.87 1.41 21.79
C ALA A 399 22.80 2.14 20.44
N GLN A 400 21.98 3.19 20.38
CA GLN A 400 21.87 4.14 19.28
C GLN A 400 22.41 5.49 19.72
N ASP A 401 23.11 6.15 18.79
CA ASP A 401 23.50 7.56 18.93
C ASP A 401 22.30 8.44 18.55
N VAL A 402 21.74 9.16 19.53
CA VAL A 402 20.63 10.10 19.35
C VAL A 402 21.12 11.54 19.57
N PRO A 403 20.42 12.56 19.03
CA PRO A 403 20.81 13.95 19.21
C PRO A 403 21.05 14.29 20.69
N GLY A 404 22.30 14.63 21.05
CA GLY A 404 22.68 14.98 22.42
C GLY A 404 22.85 13.82 23.42
N GLY A 405 22.52 12.57 23.05
CA GLY A 405 22.42 11.48 24.03
C GLY A 405 22.53 10.05 23.48
N PHE A 406 22.18 9.08 24.30
CA PHE A 406 22.22 7.66 23.95
C PHE A 406 20.83 7.06 24.13
N LYS A 407 20.52 6.06 23.31
CA LYS A 407 19.31 5.24 23.50
C LYS A 407 19.65 3.76 23.46
N ILE A 408 19.30 3.02 24.50
CA ILE A 408 19.54 1.58 24.54
C ILE A 408 18.64 0.84 23.53
N THR A 409 19.18 -0.16 22.85
CA THR A 409 18.40 -1.03 21.95
C THR A 409 17.86 -2.25 22.68
N ARG A 410 17.04 -3.05 22.00
CA ARG A 410 16.64 -4.35 22.54
C ARG A 410 17.84 -5.26 22.84
N LYS A 411 18.82 -5.30 21.93
CA LYS A 411 20.06 -6.06 22.10
C LYS A 411 20.86 -5.59 23.32
N GLY A 412 20.88 -4.29 23.58
CA GLY A 412 21.49 -3.72 24.79
C GLY A 412 20.77 -4.13 26.07
N LEU A 413 19.43 -4.12 26.07
CA LEU A 413 18.63 -4.57 27.22
C LEU A 413 18.87 -6.04 27.54
N ASP A 414 18.95 -6.90 26.52
CA ASP A 414 19.21 -8.32 26.70
C ASP A 414 20.63 -8.55 27.25
N PHE A 415 21.64 -7.80 26.78
CA PHE A 415 22.99 -7.81 27.35
C PHE A 415 23.00 -7.42 28.83
N VAL A 416 22.32 -6.33 29.22
CA VAL A 416 22.28 -5.88 30.64
C VAL A 416 21.64 -6.97 31.51
N ARG A 417 20.56 -7.59 31.04
CA ARG A 417 19.87 -8.68 31.77
C ARG A 417 20.73 -9.91 31.98
N GLU A 418 21.63 -10.21 31.06
CA GLU A 418 22.55 -11.35 31.16
C GLU A 418 23.78 -11.02 32.00
N TYR A 419 24.37 -9.84 31.77
CA TYR A 419 25.61 -9.42 32.41
C TYR A 419 25.45 -9.08 33.89
N PHE A 420 24.34 -8.43 34.27
CA PHE A 420 24.05 -8.01 35.65
C PHE A 420 23.05 -8.93 36.37
N LYS A 421 22.92 -10.19 35.92
CA LYS A 421 21.96 -11.17 36.46
C LYS A 421 22.37 -11.76 37.80
N ASN A 422 23.64 -11.67 38.16
CA ASN A 422 24.25 -12.32 39.32
C ASN A 422 24.79 -11.30 40.31
#